data_AF-A0A2W0BN37-F1
#
_entry.id   AF-A0A2W0BN37-F1
#
_cell.length_a   1.000
_cell.length_b   1.000
_cell.length_c   1.000
_cell.angle_alpha   90.00
_cell.angle_beta   90.00
_cell.angle_gamma   90.00
#
_symmetry.space_group_name_H-M   'P 1'
#
loop_
_entity.id
_entity.type
_entity.pdbx_description
1 polymer ?
#
loop_
_entity_poly.entity_id
_entity_poly.type
_entity_poly.pdbx_seq_one_letter_code
_entity_poly.pdbx_strand_id
1 'polypeptide(L)'
;MEDLFVGDRISLTFDDIPGDEITATVCRTLSDMEEGLGPESEDYICSWLEISREGETSGVIDNVLLMTNGRYSLDGQFVTIRKIRASNSPSTIAS
;
A
#
# COMPACT_ATOMS: atom_id res chain seq x y z
N MET A 1 13.11 -3.04 -4.57
CA MET A 1 11.78 -2.59 -4.13
C MET A 1 10.84 -2.97 -5.26
N GLU A 2 9.83 -3.78 -5.02
CA GLU A 2 8.87 -4.13 -6.09
C GLU A 2 8.02 -2.89 -6.38
N ASP A 3 7.92 -2.50 -7.66
CA ASP A 3 7.03 -1.42 -8.08
C ASP A 3 5.57 -1.81 -7.78
N LEU A 4 4.86 -0.91 -7.09
CA LEU A 4 3.44 -1.06 -6.73
C LEU A 4 2.59 -0.29 -7.74
N PHE A 5 1.70 -0.99 -8.42
CA PHE A 5 0.82 -0.42 -9.44
C PHE A 5 -0.64 -0.49 -9.01
N VAL A 6 -1.46 0.38 -9.59
CA VAL A 6 -2.92 0.33 -9.45
C VAL A 6 -3.43 -1.05 -9.84
N GLY A 7 -4.27 -1.64 -8.98
CA GLY A 7 -4.81 -2.98 -9.11
C GLY A 7 -3.95 -4.07 -8.44
N ASP A 8 -2.76 -3.74 -7.95
CA ASP A 8 -1.97 -4.70 -7.18
C ASP A 8 -2.62 -4.98 -5.82
N ARG A 9 -2.71 -6.26 -5.49
CA ARG A 9 -3.08 -6.72 -4.16
C ARG A 9 -1.83 -6.79 -3.29
N ILE A 10 -1.90 -6.21 -2.10
CA ILE A 10 -0.77 -6.07 -1.17
C ILE A 10 -1.17 -6.53 0.23
N SER A 11 -0.20 -7.05 0.99
CA SER A 11 -0.30 -7.16 2.44
C SER A 11 0.52 -6.04 3.09
N LEU A 12 -0.02 -5.47 4.17
CA LEU A 12 0.68 -4.52 5.02
C LEU A 12 0.79 -5.12 6.41
N THR A 13 2.01 -5.23 6.91
CA THR A 13 2.30 -5.69 8.28
C THR A 13 2.77 -4.51 9.11
N PHE A 14 2.17 -4.29 10.29
CA PHE A 14 2.60 -3.24 11.20
C PHE A 14 3.88 -3.64 11.92
N ASP A 15 4.89 -2.78 11.90
CA ASP A 15 6.21 -3.08 12.48
C ASP A 15 6.16 -3.13 14.02
N ASP A 16 5.26 -2.34 14.64
CA ASP A 16 5.13 -2.21 16.09
C ASP A 16 4.10 -3.18 16.71
N ILE A 17 3.22 -3.79 15.90
CA ILE A 17 2.15 -4.68 16.37
C ILE A 17 2.34 -6.07 15.75
N PRO A 18 2.94 -7.03 16.49
CA PRO A 18 3.24 -8.34 15.95
C PRO A 18 1.96 -9.10 15.61
N GLY A 19 1.83 -9.51 14.35
CA GLY A 19 0.73 -10.34 13.85
C GLY A 19 -0.46 -9.56 13.31
N ASP A 20 -0.42 -8.22 13.33
CA ASP A 20 -1.43 -7.41 12.66
C ASP A 20 -1.05 -7.24 11.18
N GLU A 21 -1.81 -7.90 10.31
CA GLU A 21 -1.65 -7.84 8.87
C GLU A 21 -2.99 -7.47 8.23
N ILE A 22 -2.95 -6.47 7.36
CA ILE A 22 -4.10 -6.11 6.52
C ILE A 22 -3.80 -6.49 5.07
N THR A 23 -4.84 -6.90 4.36
CA THR A 23 -4.78 -7.07 2.91
C THR A 23 -5.55 -5.94 2.24
N ALA A 24 -4.97 -5.35 1.21
CA ALA A 24 -5.58 -4.24 0.49
C ALA A 24 -5.26 -4.29 -1.01
N THR A 25 -6.02 -3.53 -1.79
CA THR A 25 -5.75 -3.28 -3.21
C THR A 25 -5.31 -1.85 -3.40
N VAL A 26 -4.24 -1.64 -4.18
CA VAL A 26 -3.79 -0.29 -4.58
C VAL A 26 -4.80 0.30 -5.55
N CYS A 27 -5.43 1.40 -5.15
CA CYS A 27 -6.41 2.11 -5.95
C CYS A 27 -5.76 3.20 -6.79
N ARG A 28 -4.87 4.00 -6.20
CA ARG A 28 -4.15 5.09 -6.87
C ARG A 28 -2.76 5.26 -6.28
N THR A 29 -1.85 5.76 -7.09
CA THR A 29 -0.51 6.18 -6.69
C THR A 29 -0.41 7.66 -6.95
N LEU A 30 0.00 8.43 -5.95
CA LEU A 30 0.04 9.88 -5.99
C LEU A 30 1.42 10.36 -5.55
N SER A 31 1.92 11.41 -6.20
CA SER A 31 3.18 12.05 -5.84
C SER A 31 2.96 13.52 -5.47
N ASP A 32 3.80 14.01 -4.57
CA ASP A 32 3.94 15.42 -4.21
C ASP A 32 4.10 16.33 -5.44
N MET A 33 4.84 15.87 -6.46
CA MET A 33 5.02 16.58 -7.73
C MET A 33 3.73 16.76 -8.54
N GLU A 34 2.77 15.84 -8.43
CA GLU A 34 1.54 15.84 -9.24
C GLU A 34 0.41 16.64 -8.59
N GLU A 35 0.37 16.70 -7.26
CA GLU A 35 -0.74 17.34 -6.52
C GLU A 35 -0.46 18.80 -6.10
N GLY A 36 0.72 19.34 -6.43
CA GLY A 36 1.06 20.74 -6.17
C GLY A 36 1.10 21.10 -4.68
N LEU A 37 1.39 20.11 -3.83
CA LEU A 37 1.58 20.33 -2.40
C LEU A 37 2.86 21.16 -2.21
N GLY A 38 2.71 22.34 -1.62
CA GLY A 38 3.82 23.29 -1.43
C GLY A 38 4.97 22.71 -0.60
N PRO A 39 6.15 23.33 -0.68
CA PRO A 39 7.44 22.75 -0.30
C PRO A 39 7.61 22.33 1.17
N GLU A 40 6.66 22.68 2.04
CA GLU A 40 6.69 22.31 3.45
C GLU A 40 6.23 20.85 3.71
N SER A 41 5.63 20.17 2.71
CA SER A 41 5.31 18.73 2.79
C SER A 41 6.43 17.83 2.22
N GLU A 42 7.32 18.38 1.39
CA GLU A 42 8.42 17.67 0.72
C GLU A 42 9.47 17.15 1.72
N ASP A 43 9.58 17.73 2.92
CA ASP A 43 10.55 17.31 3.94
C ASP A 43 10.21 15.96 4.59
N TYR A 44 8.96 15.48 4.47
CA TYR A 44 8.49 14.30 5.18
C TYR A 44 7.89 13.20 4.30
N ILE A 45 7.21 13.55 3.19
CA ILE A 45 6.48 12.59 2.34
C ILE A 45 6.96 12.73 0.89
N CYS A 46 7.37 11.62 0.28
CA CYS A 46 7.74 11.57 -1.14
C CYS A 46 6.56 11.18 -2.05
N SER A 47 5.68 10.30 -1.60
CA SER A 47 4.50 9.85 -2.36
C SER A 47 3.52 9.15 -1.44
N TRP A 48 2.32 8.84 -1.93
CA TRP A 48 1.38 8.01 -1.19
C TRP A 48 0.55 7.11 -2.11
N LEU A 49 0.03 6.05 -1.50
CA LEU A 49 -0.85 5.08 -2.14
C LEU A 49 -2.22 5.19 -1.51
N GLU A 50 -3.25 5.37 -2.34
CA GLU A 50 -4.63 5.15 -1.92
C GLU A 50 -4.91 3.65 -2.01
N ILE A 51 -5.32 3.04 -0.90
CA ILE A 51 -5.62 1.60 -0.81
C ILE A 51 -7.06 1.36 -0.37
N SER A 52 -7.64 0.26 -0.81
CA SER A 52 -8.92 -0.24 -0.30
C SER A 52 -8.70 -1.56 0.43
N ARG A 53 -9.00 -1.60 1.74
CA ARG A 53 -8.86 -2.82 2.55
C ARG A 53 -9.88 -3.87 2.14
N GLU A 54 -9.44 -5.11 2.06
CA GLU A 54 -10.34 -6.23 1.82
C GLU A 54 -11.16 -6.53 3.08
N GLY A 55 -12.47 -6.74 2.90
CA GLY A 55 -13.38 -7.07 4.00
C GLY A 55 -14.04 -5.87 4.69
N GLU A 56 -13.61 -4.64 4.38
CA GLU A 56 -14.31 -3.44 4.82
C GLU A 56 -15.48 -3.08 3.90
N THR A 57 -16.45 -2.34 4.44
CA THR A 57 -17.58 -1.82 3.66
C THR A 57 -17.07 -0.96 2.51
N SER A 58 -17.53 -1.30 1.30
CA SER A 58 -17.18 -0.64 0.04
C SER A 58 -17.16 0.89 0.16
N GLY A 59 -15.98 1.49 0.08
CA GLY A 59 -15.81 2.95 -0.01
C GLY A 59 -14.80 3.57 0.97
N VAL A 60 -14.30 2.81 1.95
CA VAL A 60 -13.18 3.28 2.79
C VAL A 60 -11.89 3.20 1.98
N ILE A 61 -11.21 4.34 1.85
CA ILE A 61 -9.91 4.49 1.19
C ILE A 61 -8.93 5.00 2.24
N ASP A 62 -7.85 4.26 2.42
CA ASP A 62 -6.75 4.65 3.29
C ASP A 62 -5.57 5.17 2.48
N ASN A 63 -4.76 6.01 3.13
CA ASN A 63 -3.56 6.57 2.55
C ASN A 63 -2.33 5.95 3.20
N VAL A 64 -1.51 5.28 2.41
CA VAL A 64 -0.22 4.76 2.81
C VAL A 64 0.85 5.73 2.33
N LEU A 65 1.55 6.37 3.25
CA LEU A 65 2.53 7.40 2.96
C LEU A 65 3.92 6.77 2.78
N LEU A 66 4.59 7.04 1.65
CA LEU A 66 6.02 6.80 1.51
C LEU A 66 6.78 8.02 2.02
N MET A 67 7.47 7.83 3.14
CA MET A 67 8.25 8.89 3.78
C MET A 67 9.61 9.07 3.09
N THR A 68 10.25 10.22 3.32
CA THR A 68 11.60 10.54 2.78
C THR A 68 12.70 9.57 3.23
N ASN A 69 12.50 8.84 4.32
CA ASN A 69 13.39 7.80 4.80
C ASN A 69 13.21 6.44 4.07
N GLY A 70 12.33 6.37 3.07
CA GLY A 70 12.04 5.16 2.30
C GLY A 70 11.15 4.13 3.01
N ARG A 71 10.53 4.49 4.15
CA ARG A 71 9.58 3.64 4.87
C ARG A 71 8.14 4.04 4.56
N TYR A 72 7.25 3.05 4.63
CA TYR A 72 5.83 3.26 4.49
C TYR A 72 5.18 3.46 5.86
N SER A 73 4.17 4.32 5.90
CA SER A 73 3.37 4.61 7.09
C SER A 73 1.89 4.55 6.78
N LEU A 74 1.10 3.96 7.67
CA LEU A 74 -0.35 3.95 7.65
C LEU A 74 -0.85 4.43 9.01
N ASP A 75 -1.70 5.47 9.03
CA ASP A 75 -2.22 6.09 10.25
C ASP A 75 -1.13 6.50 11.26
N GLY A 76 0.06 6.86 10.76
CA GLY A 76 1.22 7.26 11.58
C GLY A 76 2.06 6.10 12.11
N GLN A 77 1.72 4.85 11.81
CA GLN A 77 2.50 3.66 12.16
C GLN A 77 3.28 3.13 10.97
N PHE A 78 4.52 2.69 11.20
CA PHE A 78 5.32 2.12 10.14
C PHE A 78 4.83 0.73 9.74
N VAL A 79 4.75 0.53 8.44
CA VAL A 79 4.29 -0.72 7.84
C VAL A 79 5.30 -1.24 6.83
N THR A 80 5.37 -2.56 6.75
CA THR A 80 6.07 -3.28 5.69
C THR A 80 5.05 -3.74 4.66
N ILE A 81 5.24 -3.35 3.39
CA ILE A 81 4.36 -3.73 2.28
C ILE A 81 4.94 -4.91 1.51
N ARG A 82 4.10 -5.89 1.19
CA ARG A 82 4.42 -7.01 0.31
C ARG A 82 3.37 -7.17 -0.77
N LYS A 83 3.80 -7.36 -2.02
CA LYS A 83 2.89 -7.68 -3.11
C LYS A 83 2.40 -9.13 -2.98
N ILE A 84 1.08 -9.32 -2.90
CA ILE A 84 0.46 -10.64 -2.93
C ILE A 84 0.36 -11.04 -4.40
N ARG A 85 1.27 -11.92 -4.82
CA ARG A 85 1.14 -12.54 -6.13
C ARG A 85 -0.09 -13.44 -6.11
N ALA A 86 -0.95 -13.34 -7.12
CA ALA A 86 -1.93 -14.38 -7.34
C ALA A 86 -1.18 -15.70 -7.44
N SER A 87 -1.44 -16.61 -6.50
CA SER A 87 -1.00 -17.99 -6.62
C SER A 87 -1.57 -18.48 -7.94
N ASN A 88 -0.71 -18.70 -8.94
CA ASN A 88 -1.04 -19.61 -10.03
C ASN A 88 -1.20 -20.99 -9.37
N SER A 89 -2.36 -21.25 -8.78
CA SER A 89 -2.77 -22.59 -8.41
C SER A 89 -2.83 -23.38 -9.71
N PRO A 90 -2.22 -24.57 -9.77
CA PRO A 90 -1.99 -25.28 -11.02
C PRO A 90 -3.33 -25.61 -11.66
N SER A 91 -3.45 -25.41 -12.97
CA SER A 91 -4.51 -26.06 -13.74
C SER A 91 -4.33 -27.57 -13.56
N THR A 92 -5.09 -28.15 -12.63
CA THR A 92 -5.34 -29.59 -12.61
C THR A 92 -6.07 -29.91 -13.90
N ILE A 93 -5.31 -30.26 -14.93
CA ILE A 93 -5.82 -31.01 -16.08
C ILE A 93 -6.12 -32.43 -15.56
N ALA A 94 -7.35 -32.61 -15.09
CA ALA A 94 -7.98 -33.91 -15.02
C ALA A 94 -8.64 -34.17 -16.38
N SER A 95 -8.04 -35.03 -17.20
CA SER A 95 -8.67 -36.11 -17.98
C SER A 95 -7.65 -36.75 -18.91
#